data_AF-A0A662AYA8-F1
#
_entry.id   AF-A0A662AYA8-F1
#
_cell.length_a   1.000
_cell.length_b   1.000
_cell.length_c   1.000
_cell.angle_alpha   90.00
_cell.angle_beta   90.00
_cell.angle_gamma   90.00
#
_symmetry.space_group_name_H-M   'P 1'
#
loop_
_entity.id
_entity.type
_entity.pdbx_description
1 polymer ?
#
loop_
_entity_poly.entity_id
_entity_poly.type
_entity_poly.pdbx_seq_one_letter_code
_entity_poly.pdbx_strand_id
1 'polypeptide(L)'
;MPIQDKTFKFGISGTALNKNGSSTRANMQVNLLNKLTGDVKRFFAIILKIDIDGRLDVLDLEEKYVRDYKKENNTLFPPPGQKRPNPEI
;
A
#
# COMPACT_ATOMS: atom_id res chain seq x y z
N MET A 1 -9.34 -20.76 6.23
CA MET A 1 -8.16 -20.81 5.34
C MET A 1 -7.41 -19.51 5.54
N PRO A 2 -6.10 -19.48 5.85
CA PRO A 2 -5.42 -18.21 5.96
C PRO A 2 -5.25 -17.69 4.53
N ILE A 3 -5.97 -16.62 4.20
CA ILE A 3 -5.63 -15.77 3.07
C ILE A 3 -4.18 -15.37 3.34
N GLN A 4 -3.26 -15.70 2.43
CA GLN A 4 -1.89 -15.22 2.58
C GLN A 4 -1.95 -13.70 2.47
N ASP A 5 -1.95 -13.01 3.62
CA ASP A 5 -1.95 -11.55 3.78
C ASP A 5 -0.59 -10.97 3.37
N LYS A 6 -0.16 -11.25 2.15
CA LYS A 6 1.06 -10.69 1.58
C LYS A 6 0.75 -9.27 1.13
N THR A 7 1.42 -8.30 1.74
CA THR A 7 1.34 -6.91 1.32
C THR A 7 1.81 -6.78 -0.13
N PHE A 8 0.91 -6.36 -1.02
CA PHE A 8 1.23 -6.17 -2.42
C PHE A 8 1.93 -4.83 -2.66
N LYS A 9 1.53 -3.78 -1.93
CA LYS A 9 1.97 -2.41 -2.13
C LYS A 9 1.57 -1.52 -0.95
N PHE A 10 2.39 -0.52 -0.61
CA PHE A 10 2.03 0.62 0.23
C PHE A 10 1.69 1.85 -0.61
N GLY A 11 0.81 2.71 -0.10
CA GLY A 11 0.37 3.87 -0.86
C GLY A 11 -0.15 5.00 0.02
N ILE A 12 0.18 6.21 -0.40
CA ILE A 12 -0.27 7.46 0.20
C ILE A 12 -1.47 8.01 -0.57
N SER A 13 -2.41 8.66 0.13
CA SER A 13 -3.46 9.50 -0.43
C SER A 13 -3.41 10.90 0.17
N GLY A 14 -3.43 11.94 -0.67
CA GLY A 14 -3.55 13.34 -0.22
C GLY A 14 -5.00 13.83 -0.12
N THR A 15 -5.97 12.98 -0.42
CA THR A 15 -7.41 13.31 -0.31
C THR A 15 -7.97 12.78 1.00
N ALA A 16 -8.96 13.48 1.55
CA ALA A 16 -9.76 13.01 2.68
C ALA A 16 -10.37 11.62 2.42
N LEU A 17 -10.65 10.90 3.50
CA LEU A 17 -11.38 9.63 3.45
C LEU A 17 -12.84 9.87 3.05
N ASN A 18 -13.44 8.86 2.42
CA ASN A 18 -14.87 8.81 2.17
C ASN A 18 -15.65 8.72 3.47
N LYS A 19 -16.97 9.00 3.43
CA LYS A 19 -17.87 8.92 4.60
C LYS A 19 -17.86 7.56 5.31
N ASN A 20 -17.51 6.50 4.58
CA ASN A 20 -17.40 5.13 5.09
C ASN A 20 -15.99 4.77 5.60
N GLY A 21 -15.07 5.73 5.70
CA GLY A 21 -13.69 5.51 6.14
C GLY A 21 -12.74 4.93 5.09
N SER A 22 -13.18 4.71 3.84
CA SER A 22 -12.31 4.21 2.76
C SER A 22 -11.54 5.34 2.06
N SER A 23 -10.37 5.01 1.50
CA SER A 23 -9.62 5.95 0.65
C SER A 23 -10.03 5.81 -0.81
N THR A 24 -10.43 6.90 -1.45
CA THR A 24 -10.77 6.91 -2.90
C THR A 24 -9.60 6.42 -3.75
N ARG A 25 -8.38 6.83 -3.42
CA ARG A 25 -7.17 6.38 -4.13
C ARG A 25 -6.92 4.89 -3.94
N ALA A 26 -7.12 4.37 -2.74
CA ALA A 26 -6.98 2.94 -2.48
C ALA A 26 -8.04 2.13 -3.24
N ASN A 27 -9.29 2.58 -3.21
CA ASN A 27 -10.40 1.95 -3.93
C ASN A 27 -10.14 1.88 -5.45
N MET A 28 -9.65 2.98 -6.05
CA MET A 28 -9.29 2.98 -7.47
C MET A 28 -8.20 1.97 -7.80
N GLN A 29 -7.16 1.86 -6.95
CA GLN A 29 -6.07 0.89 -7.17
C GLN A 29 -6.54 -0.55 -7.00
N VAL A 30 -7.32 -0.82 -5.95
CA VAL A 30 -7.90 -2.16 -5.71
C VAL A 30 -8.80 -2.58 -6.86
N ASN A 31 -9.69 -1.70 -7.32
CA ASN A 31 -10.58 -1.98 -8.44
C ASN A 31 -9.80 -2.26 -9.73
N LEU A 32 -8.77 -1.46 -10.02
CA LEU A 32 -7.91 -1.69 -11.18
C LEU A 32 -7.20 -3.05 -11.10
N LEU A 33 -6.60 -3.39 -9.96
CA LEU A 33 -5.88 -4.63 -9.77
C LEU A 33 -6.80 -5.86 -9.83
N ASN A 34 -7.97 -5.79 -9.20
CA ASN A 34 -8.97 -6.86 -9.28
C ASN A 34 -9.48 -7.06 -10.72
N LYS A 35 -9.70 -5.97 -11.47
CA LYS A 35 -10.08 -6.04 -12.88
C LYS A 35 -9.01 -6.73 -13.73
N LEU A 36 -7.73 -6.43 -13.50
CA LEU A 36 -6.60 -7.09 -14.17
C LEU A 36 -6.52 -8.60 -13.86
N THR A 37 -7.11 -9.05 -12.74
CA THR A 37 -7.20 -10.47 -12.38
C THR A 37 -8.51 -11.14 -12.82
N GLY A 38 -9.31 -10.51 -13.68
CA GLY A 38 -10.60 -11.05 -14.13
C GLY A 38 -11.68 -10.98 -13.05
N ASP A 39 -11.68 -9.90 -12.26
CA ASP A 39 -12.65 -9.60 -11.19
C ASP A 39 -12.70 -10.62 -10.04
N VAL A 40 -11.67 -11.47 -9.94
CA VAL A 40 -11.43 -12.26 -8.74
C VAL A 40 -11.00 -11.27 -7.65
N LYS A 41 -11.84 -11.08 -6.61
CA LYS A 41 -11.58 -10.16 -5.48
C LYS A 41 -10.36 -10.60 -4.65
N ARG A 42 -9.16 -10.40 -5.21
CA ARG A 42 -7.87 -10.82 -4.64
C ARG A 42 -7.19 -9.70 -3.87
N PHE A 43 -7.46 -8.45 -4.26
CA PHE A 43 -6.87 -7.27 -3.64
C PHE A 43 -7.90 -6.58 -2.75
N PHE A 44 -7.43 -6.18 -1.58
CA PHE A 44 -8.15 -5.37 -0.60
C PHE A 44 -7.20 -4.27 -0.11
N ALA A 45 -7.76 -3.21 0.45
CA ALA A 45 -6.98 -2.14 1.04
C ALA A 45 -7.40 -1.90 2.50
N ILE A 46 -6.41 -1.63 3.33
CA ILE A 46 -6.57 -1.24 4.73
C ILE A 46 -5.93 0.13 4.93
N ILE A 47 -6.53 0.95 5.79
CA ILE A 47 -5.97 2.24 6.18
C ILE A 47 -5.06 1.99 7.38
N LEU A 48 -3.78 2.32 7.26
CA LEU A 48 -2.79 2.14 8.33
C LEU A 48 -2.65 3.37 9.22
N LYS A 49 -2.71 4.57 8.62
CA LYS A 49 -2.56 5.85 9.32
C LYS A 49 -3.27 6.97 8.55
N ILE A 50 -3.79 7.94 9.29
CA ILE A 50 -4.46 9.15 8.78
C ILE A 50 -3.87 10.38 9.47
N ASP A 51 -4.27 11.57 9.01
CA ASP A 51 -3.93 12.87 9.62
C ASP A 51 -2.41 13.04 9.83
N ILE A 52 -1.67 12.79 8.76
CA ILE A 52 -0.22 13.02 8.72
C ILE A 52 0.03 14.36 8.05
N ASP A 53 0.62 15.28 8.79
CA ASP A 53 0.98 16.60 8.30
C ASP A 53 2.29 16.56 7.51
N GLY A 54 2.33 17.30 6.41
CA GLY A 54 3.56 17.47 5.64
C GLY A 54 3.83 16.34 4.64
N ARG A 55 4.23 16.74 3.42
CA ARG A 55 4.54 15.80 2.35
C ARG A 55 5.76 14.92 2.66
N LEU A 56 6.75 15.45 3.35
CA LEU A 56 8.00 14.75 3.66
C LEU A 56 7.74 13.61 4.65
N ASP A 57 7.07 13.89 5.76
CA ASP A 57 6.72 12.90 6.79
C ASP A 57 5.92 11.74 6.21
N VAL A 58 5.02 12.04 5.27
CA VAL A 58 4.22 11.04 4.58
C VAL A 58 5.08 10.14 3.68
N LEU A 59 6.07 10.69 2.98
CA LEU A 59 7.00 9.93 2.15
C LEU A 59 7.95 9.08 3.00
N ASP A 60 8.47 9.64 4.09
CA ASP A 60 9.34 8.92 5.04
C ASP A 60 8.60 7.76 5.68
N LEU A 61 7.30 7.93 5.97
CA LEU A 61 6.45 6.87 6.49
C LEU A 61 6.22 5.75 5.47
N GLU A 62 5.96 6.09 4.19
CA GLU A 62 5.83 5.09 3.12
C GLU A 62 7.13 4.30 2.94
N GLU A 63 8.27 4.98 2.96
CA GLU A 63 9.58 4.34 2.92
C GLU A 63 9.81 3.42 4.12
N LYS A 64 9.48 3.88 5.33
CA LYS A 64 9.61 3.08 6.54
C LYS A 64 8.81 1.78 6.43
N TYR A 65 7.56 1.83 5.98
CA TYR A 65 6.75 0.62 5.80
C TYR A 65 7.34 -0.34 4.76
N VAL A 66 7.92 0.18 3.66
CA VAL A 66 8.62 -0.67 2.68
C VAL A 66 9.86 -1.31 3.29
N ARG A 67 10.61 -0.59 4.12
CA ARG A 67 11.79 -1.11 4.82
C ARG A 67 11.42 -2.17 5.86
N ASP A 68 10.35 -1.94 6.62
CA ASP A 68 9.84 -2.89 7.61
C ASP A 68 9.36 -4.17 6.92
N TYR A 69 8.65 -4.07 5.79
CA TYR A 69 8.27 -5.23 4.97
C TYR A 69 9.48 -6.06 4.52
N LYS A 70 10.54 -5.39 4.04
CA LYS A 70 11.80 -6.06 3.63
C LYS A 70 12.41 -6.85 4.78
N LYS A 71 12.46 -6.24 5.97
CA LYS A 71 12.99 -6.87 7.18
C LYS A 71 12.14 -8.07 7.63
N GLU A 72 10.83 -7.91 7.69
CA GLU A 72 9.88 -8.96 8.10
C GLU A 72 9.90 -10.16 7.16
N ASN A 73 10.04 -9.92 5.85
CA ASN A 73 10.05 -10.98 4.83
C ASN A 73 11.47 -11.45 4.49
N ASN A 74 12.49 -10.98 5.21
CA ASN A 74 13.91 -11.28 4.98
C ASN A 74 14.31 -11.16 3.49
N THR A 75 13.95 -10.04 2.87
CA THR A 75 14.12 -9.80 1.43
C THR A 75 14.70 -8.42 1.17
N LEU A 76 15.53 -8.28 0.14
CA LEU A 76 16.02 -6.99 -0.35
C LEU A 76 15.00 -6.29 -1.27
N PHE A 77 14.02 -7.05 -1.76
CA PHE A 77 13.02 -6.58 -2.72
C PHE A 77 11.83 -5.93 -2.00
N PRO A 78 11.33 -4.79 -2.50
CA PRO A 78 10.12 -4.18 -1.98
C PRO A 78 8.89 -5.06 -2.31
N PRO A 79 7.69 -4.73 -1.78
CA PRO A 79 6.47 -5.39 -2.18
C PRO A 79 6.31 -5.43 -3.71
N PRO A 80 5.73 -6.50 -4.28
CA PRO A 80 5.75 -6.76 -5.73
C PRO A 80 5.12 -5.65 -6.58
N GLY A 81 4.13 -4.93 -6.06
CA GLY A 81 3.48 -3.80 -6.74
C GLY A 81 4.10 -2.43 -6.41
N GLN A 82 5.14 -2.39 -5.59
CA GLN A 82 5.78 -1.16 -5.13
C GLN A 82 6.75 -0.61 -6.18
N LYS A 83 6.57 0.66 -6.55
CA LYS A 83 7.48 1.36 -7.47
C LYS A 83 8.55 2.21 -6.76
N ARG A 84 8.38 2.52 -5.47
CA ARG A 84 9.25 3.41 -4.69
C ARG A 84 9.33 3.04 -3.21
N PRO A 85 10.40 3.42 -2.49
CA PRO A 85 11.65 3.94 -3.05
C PRO A 85 12.41 2.85 -3.81
N ASN A 86 13.25 3.25 -4.77
CA ASN A 86 14.19 2.31 -5.40
C ASN A 86 15.06 1.69 -4.29
N PRO A 87 15.50 0.43 -4.42
CA PRO A 87 16.49 -0.11 -3.48
C PRO A 87 17.67 0.87 -3.41
N GLU A 88 18.08 1.22 -2.19
CA GLU A 88 19.40 1.81 -1.98
C GLU A 88 20.40 0.82 -2.59
N ILE A 89 21.12 1.29 -3.61
CA ILE A 89 22.13 0.54 -4.35
C ILE A 89 23.34 0.35 -3.43
#